data_AF-X1BAA8-F1
#
_entry.id   AF-X1BAA8-F1
#
_cell.length_a   1.000
_cell.length_b   1.000
_cell.length_c   1.000
_cell.angle_alpha   90.00
_cell.angle_beta   90.00
_cell.angle_gamma   90.00
#
_symmetry.space_group_name_H-M   'P 1'
#
loop_
_entity.id
_entity.type
_entity.pdbx_description
1 polymer ?
#
loop_
_entity_poly.entity_id
_entity_poly.type
_entity_poly.pdbx_seq_one_letter_code
_entity_poly.pdbx_strand_id
1 'polypeptide(L)'
;MKYFCILLKSDKKRVDHVISHVVKKIPQVEIFPAIEAKTNELEYYLGQKSINESFLKFCKRGQLACLLSHLEIWKKMVRQDIEQAIIFEDDVKIPESFNINIPEDADFVYLYIHPKSKKNHGKETIKGYKTYGTVAYYINKNLALEFITFFEKITTTVDDSISWYLDNYNKKYYCIDIVDT
;
A
#
# COMPACT_ATOMS: atom_id res chain seq x y z
N MET A 1 6.09 15.48 1.93
CA MET A 1 5.39 14.18 1.84
C MET A 1 4.20 14.30 0.87
N LYS A 2 4.02 13.32 -0.01
CA LYS A 2 2.86 13.20 -0.93
C LYS A 2 1.79 12.25 -0.35
N TYR A 3 0.59 12.34 -0.87
CA TYR A 3 -0.53 11.46 -0.52
C TYR A 3 -1.10 10.86 -1.80
N PHE A 4 -1.25 9.54 -1.83
CA PHE A 4 -1.87 8.81 -2.94
C PHE A 4 -3.05 8.00 -2.44
N CYS A 5 -4.12 7.93 -3.22
CA CYS A 5 -5.21 6.98 -3.01
C CYS A 5 -5.37 6.13 -4.27
N ILE A 6 -5.09 4.83 -4.17
CA ILE A 6 -5.40 3.86 -5.21
C ILE A 6 -6.93 3.73 -5.28
N LEU A 7 -7.51 3.93 -6.47
CA LEU A 7 -8.95 3.89 -6.67
C LEU A 7 -9.35 3.00 -7.85
N LEU A 8 -10.17 1.99 -7.59
CA LEU A 8 -10.87 1.24 -8.63
C LEU A 8 -12.01 2.09 -9.21
N LYS A 9 -11.71 2.84 -10.27
CA LYS A 9 -12.64 3.81 -10.88
C LYS A 9 -13.90 3.17 -11.47
N SER A 10 -13.85 1.89 -11.83
CA SER A 10 -15.01 1.16 -12.36
C SER A 10 -16.04 0.78 -11.28
N ASP A 11 -15.68 0.84 -9.99
CA ASP A 11 -16.59 0.57 -8.89
C ASP A 11 -17.16 1.88 -8.32
N LYS A 12 -18.43 2.16 -8.64
CA LYS A 12 -19.14 3.36 -8.17
C LYS A 12 -19.14 3.48 -6.65
N LYS A 13 -19.26 2.38 -5.89
CA LYS A 13 -19.26 2.44 -4.43
C LYS A 13 -17.90 2.86 -3.89
N ARG A 14 -16.81 2.37 -4.50
CA ARG A 14 -15.44 2.79 -4.17
C ARG A 14 -15.20 4.26 -4.49
N VAL A 15 -15.68 4.72 -5.65
CA VAL A 15 -15.59 6.13 -6.05
C VAL A 15 -16.34 7.03 -5.05
N ASP A 16 -17.60 6.69 -4.75
CA ASP A 16 -18.43 7.47 -3.80
C ASP A 16 -17.79 7.47 -2.39
N HIS A 17 -17.21 6.33 -1.96
CA HIS A 17 -16.46 6.23 -0.70
C HIS A 17 -15.22 7.13 -0.68
N VAL A 18 -14.34 7.03 -1.68
CA VAL A 18 -13.09 7.82 -1.74
C VAL A 18 -13.38 9.31 -1.81
N ILE A 19 -14.39 9.75 -2.58
CA ILE A 19 -14.77 11.17 -2.65
C ILE A 19 -15.27 11.66 -1.28
N SER A 20 -16.16 10.91 -0.63
CA SER A 20 -16.81 11.32 0.61
C SER A 20 -15.91 11.21 1.85
N HIS A 21 -14.98 10.25 1.88
CA HIS A 21 -14.17 9.93 3.06
C HIS A 21 -12.70 10.32 2.91
N VAL A 22 -12.08 10.10 1.75
CA VAL A 22 -10.62 10.34 1.58
C VAL A 22 -10.39 11.77 1.10
N VAL A 23 -10.96 12.15 -0.05
CA VAL A 23 -10.75 13.48 -0.66
C VAL A 23 -11.24 14.59 0.26
N LYS A 24 -12.40 14.41 0.92
CA LYS A 24 -12.94 15.38 1.87
C LYS A 24 -11.99 15.65 3.04
N LYS A 25 -11.29 14.62 3.53
CA LYS A 25 -10.42 14.69 4.72
C LYS A 25 -8.97 15.01 4.38
N ILE A 26 -8.52 14.65 3.17
CA ILE A 26 -7.18 14.90 2.65
C ILE A 26 -7.33 15.52 1.25
N PRO A 27 -7.69 16.81 1.13
CA PRO A 27 -7.97 17.45 -0.16
C PRO A 27 -6.80 17.44 -1.15
N GLN A 28 -5.57 17.35 -0.65
CA GLN A 28 -4.34 17.27 -1.44
C GLN A 28 -3.99 15.85 -1.93
N VAL A 29 -4.84 14.85 -1.65
CA VAL A 29 -4.60 13.46 -2.09
C VAL A 29 -4.64 13.36 -3.61
N GLU A 30 -3.63 12.71 -4.18
CA GLU A 30 -3.61 12.38 -5.60
C GLU A 30 -4.33 11.03 -5.81
N ILE A 31 -5.41 11.04 -6.58
CA ILE A 31 -6.11 9.81 -6.95
C ILE A 31 -5.31 9.07 -8.02
N PHE A 32 -4.83 7.88 -7.67
CA PHE A 32 -4.11 6.98 -8.56
C PHE A 32 -5.07 5.90 -9.06
N PRO A 33 -5.31 5.75 -10.37
CA PRO A 33 -6.20 4.70 -10.87
C PRO A 33 -5.61 3.33 -10.57
N ALA A 34 -6.40 2.46 -9.95
CA ALA A 34 -6.01 1.06 -9.76
C ALA A 34 -5.95 0.35 -11.11
N ILE A 35 -4.97 -0.55 -11.26
CA ILE A 35 -4.96 -1.52 -12.35
C ILE A 35 -6.15 -2.46 -12.14
N GLU A 36 -6.92 -2.69 -13.19
CA GLU A 36 -8.12 -3.53 -13.11
C GLU A 36 -7.80 -5.00 -13.39
N ALA A 37 -8.45 -5.90 -12.65
CA ALA A 37 -8.20 -7.34 -12.76
C ALA A 37 -8.57 -7.95 -14.13
N LYS A 38 -9.39 -7.27 -14.94
CA LYS A 38 -9.97 -7.78 -16.18
C LYS A 38 -9.46 -7.07 -17.44
N THR A 39 -8.35 -6.35 -17.36
CA THR A 39 -7.82 -5.56 -18.49
C THR A 39 -6.61 -6.23 -19.14
N ASN A 40 -6.37 -5.89 -20.41
CA ASN A 40 -5.15 -6.25 -21.14
C ASN A 40 -3.90 -5.60 -20.53
N GLU A 41 -4.07 -4.49 -19.81
CA GLU A 41 -3.00 -3.84 -19.06
C GLU A 41 -2.41 -4.79 -18.02
N LEU A 42 -3.25 -5.51 -17.26
CA LEU A 42 -2.77 -6.53 -16.32
C LEU A 42 -1.94 -7.59 -17.05
N GLU A 43 -2.44 -8.16 -18.15
CA GLU A 43 -1.71 -9.17 -18.92
C GLU A 43 -0.36 -8.68 -19.42
N TYR A 44 -0.31 -7.44 -19.92
CA TYR A 44 0.94 -6.82 -20.37
C TYR A 44 1.97 -6.73 -19.23
N TYR A 45 1.56 -6.31 -18.04
CA TYR A 45 2.44 -6.27 -16.88
C TYR A 45 2.90 -7.66 -16.43
N LEU A 46 1.99 -8.63 -16.41
CA LEU A 46 2.32 -10.00 -16.01
C LEU A 46 3.31 -10.65 -16.99
N GLY A 47 3.24 -10.33 -18.28
CA GLY A 47 4.19 -10.78 -19.28
C GLY A 47 5.63 -10.25 -19.11
N GLN A 48 5.82 -9.21 -18.30
CA GLN A 48 7.14 -8.62 -18.01
C GLN A 48 7.74 -9.08 -16.68
N LYS A 49 6.99 -9.81 -15.85
CA LYS A 49 7.37 -10.15 -14.48
C LYS A 49 7.55 -11.65 -14.33
N SER A 50 8.51 -12.05 -13.50
CA SER A 50 8.65 -13.44 -13.09
C SER A 50 7.66 -13.71 -11.97
N ILE A 51 6.69 -14.60 -12.19
CA ILE A 51 5.69 -14.96 -11.18
C ILE A 51 5.90 -16.41 -10.79
N ASN A 52 5.95 -16.67 -9.49
CA ASN A 52 6.01 -18.03 -9.00
C ASN A 52 4.77 -18.83 -9.44
N GLU A 53 4.99 -20.00 -10.06
CA GLU A 53 3.90 -20.83 -10.59
C GLU A 53 2.94 -21.31 -9.51
N SER A 54 3.43 -21.66 -8.33
CA SER A 54 2.60 -22.10 -7.21
C SER A 54 1.70 -20.96 -6.74
N PHE A 55 2.22 -19.74 -6.65
CA PHE A 55 1.40 -18.57 -6.34
C PHE A 55 0.36 -18.31 -7.43
N LEU A 56 0.76 -18.37 -8.70
CA LEU A 56 -0.14 -18.12 -9.83
C LEU A 56 -1.34 -19.07 -9.86
N LYS A 57 -1.19 -20.32 -9.40
CA LYS A 57 -2.28 -21.32 -9.33
C LYS A 57 -3.42 -20.94 -8.37
N PHE A 58 -3.14 -20.16 -7.33
CA PHE A 58 -4.12 -19.84 -6.28
C PHE A 58 -4.40 -18.33 -6.14
N CYS A 59 -3.55 -17.48 -6.71
CA CYS A 59 -3.68 -16.05 -6.64
C CYS A 59 -4.92 -15.56 -7.41
N LYS A 60 -5.70 -14.69 -6.78
CA LYS A 60 -6.79 -13.98 -7.46
C LYS A 60 -6.17 -12.88 -8.33
N ARG A 61 -6.68 -12.71 -9.54
CA ARG A 61 -6.25 -11.62 -10.46
C ARG A 61 -6.30 -10.23 -9.82
N GLY A 62 -7.28 -9.99 -8.94
CA GLY A 62 -7.36 -8.73 -8.18
C GLY A 62 -6.18 -8.51 -7.23
N GLN A 63 -5.57 -9.56 -6.67
CA GLN A 63 -4.38 -9.43 -5.82
C GLN A 63 -3.15 -9.04 -6.65
N LEU A 64 -3.00 -9.58 -7.86
CA LEU A 64 -1.95 -9.14 -8.79
C LEU A 64 -2.17 -7.69 -9.22
N ALA A 65 -3.41 -7.31 -9.52
CA ALA A 65 -3.75 -5.96 -9.91
C ALA A 65 -3.50 -4.94 -8.78
N CYS A 66 -3.81 -5.30 -7.53
CA CYS A 66 -3.46 -4.52 -6.35
C CYS A 66 -1.94 -4.35 -6.21
N LEU A 67 -1.17 -5.43 -6.28
CA LEU A 67 0.30 -5.39 -6.22
C LEU A 67 0.88 -4.46 -7.29
N LEU A 68 0.44 -4.59 -8.54
CA LEU A 68 0.93 -3.77 -9.63
C LEU A 68 0.53 -2.29 -9.47
N SER A 69 -0.63 -2.00 -8.88
CA SER A 69 -1.03 -0.62 -8.58
C SER A 69 -0.08 0.05 -7.58
N HIS A 70 0.35 -0.67 -6.55
CA HIS A 70 1.39 -0.17 -5.63
C HIS A 70 2.75 0.00 -6.33
N LEU A 71 3.13 -0.98 -7.17
CA LEU A 71 4.38 -0.93 -7.92
C LEU A 71 4.47 0.31 -8.83
N GLU A 72 3.37 0.69 -9.50
CA GLU A 72 3.33 1.89 -10.33
C GLU A 72 3.45 3.18 -9.52
N ILE A 73 2.90 3.23 -8.30
CA ILE A 73 3.13 4.36 -7.40
C ILE A 73 4.59 4.44 -6.99
N TRP A 74 5.24 3.32 -6.63
CA TRP A 74 6.65 3.31 -6.26
C TRP A 74 7.54 3.76 -7.43
N LYS A 75 7.28 3.27 -8.65
CA LYS A 75 7.96 3.75 -9.87
C LYS A 75 7.75 5.23 -10.10
N LYS A 76 6.53 5.74 -9.88
CA LYS A 76 6.23 7.17 -9.96
C LYS A 76 7.00 7.96 -8.91
N MET A 77 7.12 7.46 -7.67
CA MET A 77 7.91 8.10 -6.62
C MET A 77 9.36 8.26 -7.05
N VAL A 78 9.99 7.20 -7.55
CA VAL A 78 11.38 7.24 -8.03
C VAL A 78 11.52 8.18 -9.23
N ARG A 79 10.64 8.07 -10.22
CA ARG A 79 10.69 8.90 -11.45
C ARG A 79 10.49 10.39 -11.17
N GLN A 80 9.68 10.73 -10.18
CA GLN A 80 9.31 12.12 -9.85
C GLN A 80 10.05 12.66 -8.62
N ASP A 81 11.05 11.93 -8.13
CA ASP A 81 11.86 12.31 -6.97
C ASP A 81 11.02 12.61 -5.70
N ILE A 82 9.98 11.80 -5.47
CA ILE A 82 9.10 11.94 -4.31
C ILE A 82 9.74 11.21 -3.13
N GLU A 83 10.34 11.97 -2.22
CA GLU A 83 11.05 11.43 -1.05
C GLU A 83 10.20 10.55 -0.13
N GLN A 84 8.94 10.93 0.06
CA GLN A 84 8.06 10.32 1.07
C GLN A 84 6.62 10.38 0.60
N ALA A 85 5.90 9.28 0.77
CA ALA A 85 4.47 9.21 0.48
C ALA A 85 3.69 8.44 1.54
N ILE A 86 2.44 8.84 1.74
CA ILE A 86 1.40 7.99 2.32
C ILE A 86 0.53 7.48 1.19
N ILE A 87 0.31 6.17 1.14
CA ILE A 87 -0.48 5.47 0.14
C ILE A 87 -1.69 4.86 0.84
N PHE A 88 -2.87 5.12 0.29
CA PHE A 88 -4.16 4.60 0.72
C PHE A 88 -4.78 3.70 -0.34
N GLU A 89 -5.52 2.67 0.06
CA GLU A 89 -6.45 1.92 -0.80
C GLU A 89 -7.87 2.53 -0.77
N ASP A 90 -8.71 2.15 -1.72
CA ASP A 90 -10.06 2.69 -1.89
C ASP A 90 -11.08 2.26 -0.83
N ASP A 91 -10.67 1.44 0.12
CA ASP A 91 -11.48 0.94 1.22
C ASP A 91 -11.04 1.49 2.58
N VAL A 92 -10.04 2.39 2.60
CA VAL A 92 -9.56 3.05 3.82
C VAL A 92 -10.65 3.89 4.48
N LYS A 93 -10.74 3.85 5.81
CA LYS A 93 -11.57 4.77 6.61
C LYS A 93 -10.71 5.78 7.34
N ILE A 94 -10.60 6.98 6.78
CA ILE A 94 -9.82 8.07 7.38
C ILE A 94 -10.60 8.66 8.57
N PRO A 95 -9.97 8.80 9.77
CA PRO A 95 -10.60 9.40 10.93
C PRO A 95 -10.89 10.89 10.68
N GLU A 96 -11.81 11.48 11.45
CA GLU A 96 -12.17 12.91 11.30
C GLU A 96 -10.97 13.86 11.37
N SER A 97 -10.00 13.57 12.25
CA SER A 97 -8.71 14.24 12.27
C SER A 97 -7.61 13.31 11.77
N PHE A 98 -7.16 13.53 10.55
CA PHE A 98 -5.98 12.87 10.01
C PHE A 98 -4.74 13.71 10.30
N ASN A 99 -4.06 13.40 11.40
CA ASN A 99 -2.74 13.93 11.70
C ASN A 99 -1.84 12.78 12.17
N ILE A 100 -0.69 12.66 11.54
CA ILE A 100 0.25 11.59 11.86
C ILE A 100 1.67 12.13 11.96
N ASN A 101 2.36 11.68 13.01
CA ASN A 101 3.78 11.89 13.17
C ASN A 101 4.52 10.63 12.75
N ILE A 102 5.25 10.71 11.63
CA ILE A 102 6.05 9.59 11.11
C ILE A 102 7.42 9.63 11.81
N PRO A 103 7.91 8.52 12.38
CA PRO A 103 9.26 8.48 12.94
C PRO A 103 10.31 8.88 11.91
N GLU A 104 11.25 9.74 12.29
CA GLU A 104 12.24 10.31 11.35
C GLU A 104 13.11 9.24 10.68
N ASP A 105 13.36 8.13 11.37
CA ASP A 105 14.17 7.02 10.86
C ASP A 105 13.34 5.93 10.16
N ALA A 106 12.03 6.15 9.94
CA ALA A 106 11.16 5.16 9.33
C ALA A 106 11.43 4.97 7.83
N ASP A 107 11.59 3.70 7.44
CA ASP A 107 11.50 3.25 6.07
C ASP A 107 10.05 3.01 5.63
N PHE A 108 9.25 2.49 6.57
CA PHE A 108 7.87 2.10 6.35
C PHE A 108 7.03 2.29 7.62
N VAL A 109 5.78 2.72 7.49
CA VAL A 109 4.85 2.75 8.62
C VAL A 109 3.51 2.19 8.19
N TYR A 110 3.05 1.12 8.82
CA TYR A 110 1.67 0.67 8.70
C TYR A 110 0.74 1.64 9.41
N LEU A 111 -0.29 2.11 8.70
CA LEU A 111 -1.28 3.06 9.22
C LEU A 111 -2.62 2.40 9.58
N TYR A 112 -2.70 1.10 9.35
CA TYR A 112 -3.88 0.28 9.57
C TYR A 112 -3.49 -1.03 10.25
N ILE A 113 -4.17 -1.39 11.33
CA ILE A 113 -4.09 -2.72 11.93
C ILE A 113 -5.33 -3.52 11.57
N HIS A 114 -5.15 -4.64 10.86
CA HIS A 114 -6.26 -5.54 10.58
C HIS A 114 -6.89 -6.01 11.90
N PRO A 115 -8.23 -6.04 12.06
CA PRO A 115 -8.89 -6.43 13.31
C PRO A 115 -8.40 -7.76 13.90
N LYS A 116 -8.07 -8.75 13.05
CA LYS A 116 -7.50 -10.04 13.48
C LYS A 116 -6.08 -9.95 14.04
N SER A 117 -5.34 -8.90 13.69
CA SER A 117 -4.00 -8.59 14.22
C SER A 117 -4.05 -7.59 15.37
N LYS A 118 -5.24 -7.07 15.72
CA LYS A 118 -5.39 -6.05 16.74
C LYS A 118 -5.19 -6.69 18.12
N LYS A 119 -4.04 -6.39 18.71
CA LYS A 119 -3.78 -6.58 20.14
C LYS A 119 -4.07 -5.27 20.87
N ASN A 120 -4.30 -5.32 22.18
CA ASN A 120 -4.57 -4.14 23.02
C ASN A 120 -3.32 -3.25 23.15
N HIS A 121 -2.95 -2.52 22.10
CA HIS A 121 -1.76 -1.65 22.07
C HIS A 121 -2.08 -0.15 22.04
N GLY A 122 -3.35 0.25 22.23
CA GLY A 122 -3.73 1.67 22.17
C GLY A 122 -3.40 2.31 20.81
N LYS A 123 -3.24 3.63 20.79
CA LYS A 123 -2.81 4.42 19.60
C LYS A 123 -1.29 4.65 19.58
N GLU A 124 -0.52 3.77 20.20
CA GLU A 124 0.93 3.93 20.34
C GLU A 124 1.65 3.62 19.03
N THR A 125 2.82 4.23 18.84
CA THR A 125 3.74 3.87 17.74
C THR A 125 4.53 2.64 18.13
N ILE A 126 4.41 1.55 17.37
CA ILE A 126 5.03 0.26 17.69
C ILE A 126 6.07 -0.08 16.64
N LYS A 127 7.33 -0.20 17.05
CA LYS A 127 8.43 -0.62 16.17
C LYS A 127 8.33 -2.11 15.87
N GLY A 128 8.53 -2.49 14.60
CA GLY A 128 8.58 -3.90 14.20
C GLY A 128 7.23 -4.63 14.26
N TYR A 129 6.11 -3.91 14.34
CA TYR A 129 4.79 -4.54 14.47
C TYR A 129 4.22 -4.91 13.10
N LYS A 130 4.04 -6.21 12.85
CA LYS A 130 3.43 -6.72 11.62
C LYS A 130 1.92 -6.59 11.68
N THR A 131 1.34 -6.18 10.57
CA THR A 131 -0.10 -6.21 10.32
C THR A 131 -0.37 -6.93 9.00
N TYR A 132 -1.63 -7.25 8.76
CA TYR A 132 -2.08 -7.74 7.46
C TYR A 132 -2.68 -6.59 6.66
N GLY A 133 -2.46 -6.60 5.36
CA GLY A 133 -3.02 -5.63 4.41
C GLY A 133 -2.19 -4.37 4.19
N THR A 134 -2.47 -3.72 3.06
CA THR A 134 -1.83 -2.50 2.56
C THR A 134 -2.80 -1.31 2.51
N VAL A 135 -3.91 -1.40 3.24
CA VAL A 135 -5.01 -0.42 3.30
C VAL A 135 -4.50 1.02 3.43
N ALA A 136 -3.51 1.25 4.30
CA ALA A 136 -2.82 2.51 4.40
C ALA A 136 -1.40 2.33 4.94
N TYR A 137 -0.41 2.97 4.31
CA TYR A 137 0.97 2.96 4.79
C TYR A 137 1.76 4.20 4.35
N TYR A 138 2.79 4.53 5.12
CA TYR A 138 3.88 5.43 4.72
C TYR A 138 5.03 4.62 4.13
N ILE A 139 5.73 5.19 3.15
CA ILE A 139 6.97 4.67 2.57
C ILE A 139 7.91 5.81 2.14
N ASN A 140 9.22 5.62 2.32
CA ASN A 140 10.24 6.51 1.76
C ASN A 140 10.71 6.07 0.36
N LYS A 141 11.32 6.99 -0.40
CA LYS A 141 11.78 6.75 -1.78
C LYS A 141 12.80 5.61 -1.88
N ASN A 142 13.68 5.47 -0.90
CA ASN A 142 14.71 4.44 -0.90
C ASN A 142 14.09 3.05 -0.81
N LEU A 143 13.14 2.84 0.10
CA LEU A 143 12.43 1.57 0.21
C LEU A 143 11.53 1.34 -1.02
N ALA A 144 10.92 2.38 -1.58
CA ALA A 144 10.16 2.27 -2.83
C ALA A 144 11.05 1.77 -3.99
N LEU A 145 12.28 2.27 -4.10
CA LEU A 145 13.26 1.80 -5.09
C LEU A 145 13.61 0.33 -4.88
N GLU A 146 13.87 -0.07 -3.64
CA GLU A 146 14.16 -1.46 -3.30
C GLU A 146 12.99 -2.40 -3.61
N PHE A 147 11.76 -1.97 -3.32
CA PHE A 147 10.55 -2.73 -3.66
C PHE A 147 10.39 -2.91 -5.17
N ILE A 148 10.70 -1.90 -6.00
CA ILE A 148 10.63 -2.07 -7.47
C ILE A 148 11.49 -3.24 -7.93
N THR A 149 12.72 -3.35 -7.41
CA THR A 149 13.63 -4.46 -7.71
C THR A 149 13.14 -5.77 -7.10
N PHE A 150 12.72 -5.76 -5.83
CA PHE A 150 12.22 -6.97 -5.16
C PHE A 150 11.03 -7.60 -5.89
N PHE A 151 10.09 -6.78 -6.37
CA PHE A 151 8.92 -7.20 -7.14
C PHE A 151 9.21 -7.39 -8.64
N GLU A 152 10.45 -7.57 -9.06
CA GLU A 152 10.77 -8.22 -10.36
C GLU A 152 10.37 -9.69 -10.34
N LYS A 153 10.41 -10.32 -9.15
CA LYS A 153 9.92 -11.67 -8.91
C LYS A 153 8.77 -11.66 -7.91
N ILE A 154 7.56 -12.00 -8.36
CA ILE A 154 6.36 -12.04 -7.53
C ILE A 154 6.17 -13.46 -6.99
N THR A 155 6.24 -13.62 -5.68
CA THR A 155 6.08 -14.92 -5.01
C THR A 155 4.83 -15.04 -4.15
N THR A 156 4.24 -13.91 -3.73
CA THR A 156 2.99 -13.85 -2.97
C THR A 156 2.31 -12.49 -3.17
N THR A 157 1.24 -12.20 -2.42
CA THR A 157 0.52 -10.92 -2.43
C THR A 157 1.40 -9.76 -1.96
N VAL A 158 0.99 -8.53 -2.26
CA VAL A 158 1.77 -7.33 -1.93
C VAL A 158 1.99 -7.17 -0.43
N ASP A 159 0.97 -7.43 0.38
CA ASP A 159 1.00 -7.30 1.83
C ASP A 159 1.91 -8.34 2.49
N ASP A 160 1.80 -9.61 2.10
CA ASP A 160 2.70 -10.67 2.59
C ASP A 160 4.15 -10.41 2.15
N SER A 161 4.35 -9.97 0.91
CA SER A 161 5.67 -9.68 0.35
C SER A 161 6.34 -8.51 1.07
N ILE A 162 5.61 -7.42 1.34
CA ILE A 162 6.11 -6.28 2.12
C ILE A 162 6.47 -6.73 3.53
N SER A 163 5.57 -7.42 4.22
CA SER A 163 5.79 -7.91 5.60
C SER A 163 7.07 -8.74 5.69
N TRP A 164 7.21 -9.73 4.80
CA TRP A 164 8.40 -10.57 4.73
C TRP A 164 9.67 -9.75 4.42
N TYR A 165 9.62 -8.80 3.49
CA TYR A 165 10.77 -7.99 3.12
C TYR A 165 11.26 -7.15 4.30
N LEU A 166 10.34 -6.48 5.00
CA LEU A 166 10.66 -5.62 6.13
C LEU A 166 11.40 -6.39 7.24
N ASP A 167 10.98 -7.62 7.52
CA ASP A 167 11.62 -8.51 8.50
C ASP A 167 13.01 -8.99 8.08
N ASN A 168 13.16 -9.39 6.82
CA ASN A 168 14.36 -10.10 6.36
C ASN A 168 15.49 -9.16 5.91
N TYR A 169 15.17 -7.89 5.65
CA TYR A 169 16.13 -6.87 5.20
C TYR A 169 16.39 -5.78 6.24
N ASN A 170 16.10 -6.07 7.52
CA ASN A 170 16.37 -5.20 8.67
C ASN A 170 15.86 -3.77 8.49
N LYS A 171 14.64 -3.62 7.96
CA LYS A 171 14.05 -2.30 7.70
C LYS A 171 13.53 -1.67 8.98
N LYS A 172 13.60 -0.35 9.04
CA LYS A 172 13.06 0.43 10.16
C LYS A 172 11.59 0.67 9.91
N TYR A 173 10.75 -0.28 10.30
CA TYR A 173 9.32 -0.15 10.14
C TYR A 173 8.58 -0.03 11.48
N TYR A 174 7.47 0.69 11.41
CA TYR A 174 6.62 1.00 12.55
C TYR A 174 5.16 0.72 12.21
N CYS A 175 4.31 0.72 13.23
CA CYS A 175 2.87 0.70 13.09
C CYS A 175 2.25 1.80 13.95
N ILE A 176 1.31 2.54 13.36
CA ILE A 176 0.51 3.58 14.03
C ILE A 176 -0.94 3.36 13.58
N ASP A 177 -1.78 2.77 14.42
CA ASP A 177 -3.18 2.47 14.07
C ASP A 177 -4.01 3.75 14.08
N ILE A 178 -4.15 4.39 12.91
CA ILE A 178 -4.89 5.64 12.74
C ILE A 178 -6.11 5.51 11.86
N VAL A 179 -6.27 4.40 11.15
CA VAL A 179 -7.43 4.12 10.30
C VAL A 179 -8.51 3.43 11.12
N ASP A 180 -9.75 3.90 11.00
CA ASP A 180 -10.88 3.30 11.71
C ASP A 180 -11.25 1.94 11.08
N THR A 181 -11.63 0.97 11.92
CA THR A 181 -12.12 -0.35 11.48
C THR A 181 -13.62 -0.35 11.27
#